data_AF-A0A4Y7U540-F1
#
_entry.id   AF-A0A4Y7U540-F1
#
_cell.length_a   1.000
_cell.length_b   1.000
_cell.length_c   1.000
_cell.angle_alpha   90.00
_cell.angle_beta   90.00
_cell.angle_gamma   90.00
#
_symmetry.space_group_name_H-M   'P 1'
#
loop_
_entity.id
_entity.type
_entity.pdbx_description
1 polymer ?
#
loop_
_entity_poly.entity_id
_entity_poly.type
_entity_poly.pdbx_seq_one_letter_code
_entity_poly.pdbx_strand_id
1 'polypeptide(L)'
;NLTLLQPTNLKDESFLEELKALNANLQIVVAFRMLPKVVWEMPALGTFNLHASLLPNYRGAAPINWAIINGETKTGVTTFFIDDKIDTGAMILNSEIAIEPAENAGQLHDRLMHLGSQ
;
A
#
# COMPACT_ATOMS: atom_id res chain seq x y z
N ASN A 1 -14.94 5.82 16.97
CA ASN A 1 -14.91 7.28 16.74
C ASN A 1 -13.49 7.69 16.38
N LEU A 2 -13.15 7.65 15.08
CA LEU A 2 -11.86 8.12 14.55
C LEU A 2 -12.10 9.37 13.70
N THR A 3 -11.13 10.28 13.66
CA THR A 3 -11.15 11.44 12.76
C THR A 3 -11.14 10.95 11.31
N LEU A 4 -12.06 11.47 10.49
CA LEU A 4 -12.21 11.11 9.08
C LEU A 4 -11.89 12.33 8.22
N LEU A 5 -10.87 12.23 7.37
CA LEU A 5 -10.50 13.23 6.37
C LEU A 5 -10.74 12.66 4.96
N GLN A 6 -11.52 13.36 4.13
CA GLN A 6 -11.84 12.91 2.75
C GLN A 6 -11.55 14.02 1.72
N PRO A 7 -10.30 14.51 1.62
CA PRO A 7 -9.95 15.57 0.68
C PRO A 7 -10.09 15.11 -0.77
N THR A 8 -10.65 15.96 -1.64
CA THR A 8 -10.62 15.72 -3.09
C THR A 8 -9.24 16.01 -3.67
N ASN A 9 -8.49 16.94 -3.07
CA ASN A 9 -7.13 17.33 -3.44
C ASN A 9 -6.16 17.22 -2.25
N LEU A 10 -5.11 16.39 -2.38
CA LEU A 10 -4.11 16.18 -1.32
C LEU A 10 -3.09 17.33 -1.18
N LYS A 11 -3.14 18.34 -2.06
CA LYS A 11 -2.30 19.54 -2.00
C LYS A 11 -3.06 20.76 -1.50
N ASP A 12 -4.33 20.60 -1.11
CA ASP A 12 -5.12 21.69 -0.54
C ASP A 12 -4.56 22.13 0.81
N GLU A 13 -4.34 23.43 1.01
CA GLU A 13 -3.70 23.96 2.21
C GLU A 13 -4.50 23.67 3.48
N SER A 14 -5.84 23.74 3.42
CA SER A 14 -6.69 23.46 4.58
C SER A 14 -6.57 22.00 5.00
N PHE A 15 -6.55 21.08 4.03
CA PHE A 15 -6.32 19.66 4.28
C PHE A 15 -4.92 19.41 4.87
N LEU A 16 -3.88 20.07 4.35
CA LEU A 16 -2.52 19.89 4.84
C LEU A 16 -2.37 20.36 6.29
N GLU A 17 -3.02 21.46 6.67
CA GLU A 17 -3.03 21.93 8.06
C GLU A 17 -3.82 20.99 8.97
N GLU A 18 -4.98 20.48 8.54
CA GLU A 18 -5.73 19.46 9.29
C GLU A 18 -4.92 18.18 9.51
N LEU A 19 -4.27 17.68 8.45
CA LEU A 19 -3.44 16.47 8.52
C LEU A 19 -2.25 16.68 9.46
N LYS A 20 -1.58 17.84 9.36
CA LYS A 20 -0.43 18.19 10.20
C LYS A 20 -0.81 18.33 11.66
N ALA A 21 -1.99 18.86 11.96
CA ALA A 21 -2.50 19.01 13.33
C ALA A 21 -2.68 17.67 14.07
N LEU A 22 -2.77 16.55 13.34
CA LEU A 22 -2.79 15.22 13.94
C LEU A 22 -1.45 14.81 14.58
N ASN A 23 -0.36 15.51 14.28
CA ASN A 23 0.99 15.25 14.81
C ASN A 23 1.40 13.77 14.66
N ALA A 24 1.11 13.18 13.49
CA ALA A 24 1.44 11.79 13.22
C ALA A 24 2.95 11.57 13.20
N ASN A 25 3.42 10.56 13.93
CA ASN A 25 4.81 10.10 13.84
C ASN A 25 5.02 9.21 12.60
N LEU A 26 3.96 8.58 12.09
CA LEU A 26 3.97 7.60 11.00
C LEU A 26 2.65 7.68 10.22
N GLN A 27 2.71 7.49 8.89
CA GLN A 27 1.52 7.27 8.06
C GLN A 27 1.54 5.87 7.44
N ILE A 28 0.38 5.21 7.46
CA ILE A 28 0.17 3.87 6.90
C ILE A 28 -0.77 3.98 5.71
N VAL A 29 -0.32 3.54 4.55
CA VAL A 29 -1.08 3.59 3.30
C VAL A 29 -1.44 2.17 2.86
N VAL A 30 -2.70 1.96 2.56
CA VAL A 30 -3.20 0.68 2.03
C VAL A 30 -4.21 1.00 0.94
N ALA A 31 -3.95 0.51 -0.28
CA ALA A 31 -4.85 0.68 -1.44
C ALA A 31 -5.35 2.13 -1.65
N PHE A 32 -4.45 3.11 -1.52
CA PHE A 32 -4.77 4.53 -1.70
C PHE A 32 -4.12 5.08 -2.97
N ARG A 33 -4.61 6.23 -3.43
CA ARG A 33 -4.03 6.94 -4.58
C ARG A 33 -2.63 7.48 -4.26
N MET A 34 -1.89 7.84 -5.31
CA MET A 34 -0.56 8.46 -5.20
C MET A 34 -0.59 9.66 -4.24
N LEU A 35 0.34 9.66 -3.29
CA LEU A 35 0.53 10.76 -2.35
C LEU A 35 1.53 11.79 -2.93
N PRO A 36 1.24 13.09 -2.84
CA PRO A 36 2.24 14.11 -3.12
C PRO A 36 3.31 14.13 -2.02
N LYS A 37 4.52 14.56 -2.37
CA LYS A 37 5.67 14.68 -1.45
C LYS A 37 5.36 15.36 -0.13
N VAL A 38 4.60 16.46 -0.18
CA VAL A 38 4.17 17.23 1.00
C VAL A 38 3.34 16.41 2.01
N VAL A 39 2.70 15.32 1.56
CA VAL A 39 1.93 14.42 2.44
C VAL A 39 2.81 13.29 2.95
N TRP A 40 3.52 12.58 2.07
CA TRP A 40 4.24 11.36 2.48
C TRP A 40 5.54 11.63 3.23
N GLU A 41 6.16 12.81 3.07
CA GLU A 41 7.32 13.23 3.90
C GLU A 41 6.91 13.85 5.25
N MET A 42 5.62 14.05 5.51
CA MET A 42 5.16 14.77 6.69
C MET A 42 5.52 14.07 8.02
N PRO A 43 5.38 12.74 8.19
CA PRO A 43 5.67 12.09 9.46
C PRO A 43 7.16 11.87 9.68
N ALA A 44 7.63 12.07 10.92
CA ALA A 44 9.04 11.96 11.25
C ALA A 44 9.64 10.55 11.04
N LEU A 45 8.83 9.48 11.17
CA LEU A 45 9.23 8.10 10.90
C LEU A 45 8.91 7.66 9.47
N GLY A 46 8.41 8.57 8.63
CA GLY A 46 8.07 8.34 7.24
C GLY A 46 6.64 7.83 7.01
N THR A 47 6.40 7.43 5.77
CA THR A 47 5.14 6.87 5.29
C THR A 47 5.44 5.53 4.62
N PHE A 48 4.75 4.47 5.02
CA PHE A 48 4.87 3.17 4.34
C PHE A 48 3.55 2.74 3.70
N ASN A 49 3.68 1.90 2.68
CA ASN A 49 2.56 1.31 1.97
C ASN A 49 2.59 -0.22 2.10
N LEU A 50 1.41 -0.82 2.19
CA LEU A 50 1.20 -2.25 2.02
C LEU A 50 0.79 -2.53 0.56
N HIS A 51 1.58 -3.32 -0.13
CA HIS A 51 1.34 -3.71 -1.53
C HIS A 51 1.05 -5.20 -1.64
N ALA A 52 0.05 -5.57 -2.46
CA ALA A 52 -0.42 -6.93 -2.63
C ALA A 52 0.38 -7.74 -3.68
N SER A 53 1.71 -7.62 -3.62
CA SER A 53 2.65 -8.50 -4.30
C SER A 53 3.96 -8.65 -3.52
N LEU A 54 4.81 -9.55 -4.00
CA LEU A 54 6.22 -9.63 -3.61
C LEU A 54 7.03 -8.65 -4.46
N LEU A 55 7.27 -7.44 -3.94
CA LEU A 55 8.10 -6.45 -4.64
C LEU A 55 9.54 -6.98 -4.84
N PRO A 56 10.21 -6.65 -5.95
CA PRO A 56 9.85 -5.65 -6.97
C PRO A 56 8.89 -6.14 -8.07
N ASN A 57 8.36 -7.36 -7.97
CA ASN A 57 7.43 -7.89 -8.97
C ASN A 57 6.06 -7.22 -8.83
N TYR A 58 5.36 -7.04 -9.96
CA TYR A 58 3.99 -6.54 -9.99
C TYR A 58 3.80 -5.17 -9.29
N ARG A 59 4.74 -4.23 -9.50
CA ARG A 59 4.54 -2.82 -9.12
C ARG A 59 3.32 -2.23 -9.83
N GLY A 60 2.72 -1.23 -9.20
CA GLY A 60 1.61 -0.47 -9.76
C GLY A 60 0.27 -1.18 -9.61
N ALA A 61 -0.58 -1.02 -10.62
CA ALA A 61 -1.99 -1.38 -10.51
C ALA A 61 -2.25 -2.89 -10.67
N ALA A 62 -3.28 -3.37 -9.99
CA ALA A 62 -3.84 -4.72 -10.12
C ALA A 62 -2.84 -5.89 -9.96
N PRO A 63 -1.95 -5.89 -8.94
CA PRO A 63 -0.93 -6.93 -8.77
C PRO A 63 -1.54 -8.34 -8.63
N ILE A 64 -2.66 -8.46 -7.93
CA ILE A 64 -3.38 -9.73 -7.70
C ILE A 64 -3.85 -10.32 -9.03
N ASN A 65 -4.47 -9.49 -9.87
CA ASN A 65 -4.99 -9.91 -11.18
C ASN A 65 -3.84 -10.37 -12.08
N TRP A 66 -2.75 -9.60 -12.14
CA TRP A 66 -1.61 -9.93 -12.98
C TRP A 66 -0.88 -11.21 -12.54
N ALA A 67 -0.75 -11.46 -11.24
CA ALA A 67 -0.19 -12.70 -10.74
C ALA A 67 -1.00 -13.93 -11.22
N ILE A 68 -2.33 -13.84 -11.19
CA ILE A 68 -3.20 -14.91 -11.70
C ILE A 68 -3.12 -15.02 -13.23
N ILE A 69 -3.19 -13.90 -13.95
CA ILE A 69 -3.13 -13.88 -15.43
C ILE A 69 -1.84 -14.54 -15.94
N ASN A 70 -0.73 -14.28 -15.25
CA ASN A 70 0.58 -14.83 -15.63
C ASN A 70 0.81 -16.27 -15.15
N GLY A 71 -0.15 -16.86 -14.44
CA GLY A 71 -0.04 -18.23 -13.92
C GLY A 71 1.01 -18.38 -12.82
N GLU A 72 1.24 -17.33 -12.03
CA GLU A 72 2.14 -17.41 -10.88
C GLU A 72 1.66 -18.47 -9.89
N THR A 73 2.60 -19.22 -9.31
CA THR A 73 2.30 -20.21 -8.26
C THR A 73 2.43 -19.63 -6.86
N LYS A 74 2.95 -18.41 -6.75
CA LYS A 74 3.16 -17.71 -5.47
C LYS A 74 3.04 -16.20 -5.64
N THR A 75 2.58 -15.55 -4.60
CA THR A 75 2.56 -14.09 -4.47
C THR A 75 2.72 -13.75 -2.98
N GLY A 76 2.36 -12.54 -2.58
CA GLY A 76 2.47 -12.14 -1.20
C GLY A 76 2.06 -10.70 -0.99
N VAL A 77 2.44 -10.20 0.18
CA VAL A 77 2.33 -8.79 0.53
C VAL A 77 3.71 -8.25 0.85
N THR A 78 3.94 -6.98 0.52
CA THR A 78 5.17 -6.27 0.88
C THR A 78 4.82 -4.95 1.54
N THR A 79 5.41 -4.69 2.70
CA THR A 79 5.42 -3.39 3.36
C THR A 79 6.73 -2.68 3.04
N PHE A 80 6.66 -1.44 2.58
CA PHE A 80 7.83 -0.66 2.15
C PHE A 80 7.59 0.83 2.37
N PHE A 81 8.66 1.60 2.58
CA PHE A 81 8.59 3.06 2.65
C PHE A 81 8.28 3.64 1.27
N ILE A 82 7.46 4.69 1.21
CA ILE A 82 7.16 5.40 -0.03
C ILE A 82 8.35 6.31 -0.41
N ASP A 83 8.65 6.41 -1.70
CA ASP A 83 9.56 7.38 -2.29
C ASP A 83 8.87 8.17 -3.42
N ASP A 84 9.64 8.85 -4.28
CA ASP A 84 9.13 9.66 -5.39
C ASP A 84 8.68 8.84 -6.61
N LYS A 85 8.80 7.51 -6.56
CA LYS A 85 8.49 6.59 -7.65
C LYS A 85 7.44 5.56 -7.20
N ILE A 86 6.83 4.89 -8.16
CA ILE A 86 5.75 3.95 -7.89
C ILE A 86 6.34 2.63 -7.38
N ASP A 87 6.05 2.31 -6.12
CA ASP A 87 6.38 1.05 -5.46
C ASP A 87 7.87 0.68 -5.51
N THR A 88 8.77 1.67 -5.37
CA THR A 88 10.23 1.44 -5.40
C THR A 88 10.97 1.68 -4.10
N GLY A 89 10.32 2.25 -3.08
CA GLY A 89 11.01 2.62 -1.86
C GLY A 89 11.46 1.41 -1.02
N ALA A 90 12.15 1.71 0.07
CA ALA A 90 12.88 0.72 0.84
C ALA A 90 11.93 -0.32 1.47
N MET A 91 12.15 -1.61 1.17
CA MET A 91 11.38 -2.71 1.74
C MET A 91 11.60 -2.82 3.25
N ILE A 92 10.51 -3.03 3.98
CA ILE A 92 10.50 -3.22 5.44
C ILE A 92 10.31 -4.72 5.74
N LEU A 93 9.26 -5.32 5.20
CA LEU A 93 8.86 -6.71 5.42
C LEU A 93 8.12 -7.24 4.19
N ASN A 94 8.23 -8.54 3.93
CA ASN A 94 7.34 -9.24 3.01
C ASN A 94 6.84 -10.55 3.63
N SER A 95 5.75 -11.08 3.09
CA SER A 95 5.22 -12.40 3.44
C SER A 95 4.67 -13.07 2.19
N GLU A 96 5.07 -14.31 1.96
CA GLU A 96 4.73 -15.10 0.77
C GLU A 96 3.57 -16.08 1.05
N ILE A 97 2.80 -16.35 0.01
CA ILE A 97 1.66 -17.27 -0.01
C ILE A 97 1.59 -17.96 -1.37
N ALA A 98 1.27 -19.25 -1.38
CA ALA A 98 1.00 -20.00 -2.60
C ALA A 98 -0.36 -19.60 -3.22
N ILE A 99 -0.39 -19.48 -4.55
CA ILE A 99 -1.62 -19.31 -5.33
C ILE A 99 -2.15 -20.69 -5.66
N GLU A 100 -3.41 -20.97 -5.30
CA GLU A 100 -4.00 -22.28 -5.57
C GLU A 100 -4.35 -22.43 -7.06
N PRO A 101 -4.23 -23.63 -7.67
CA PRO A 101 -4.39 -23.80 -9.12
C PRO A 101 -5.74 -23.37 -9.71
N ALA A 102 -6.80 -23.33 -8.90
CA ALA A 102 -8.15 -22.93 -9.31
C ALA A 102 -8.60 -21.63 -8.61
N GLU A 103 -7.66 -20.89 -8.01
CA GLU A 103 -7.95 -19.67 -7.29
C GLU A 103 -8.31 -18.52 -8.24
N ASN A 104 -9.38 -17.80 -7.92
CA ASN A 104 -9.72 -16.56 -8.60
C ASN A 104 -9.20 -15.34 -7.84
N ALA A 105 -9.23 -14.17 -8.49
CA ALA A 105 -8.69 -12.93 -7.93
C ALA A 105 -9.36 -12.50 -6.61
N GLY A 106 -10.64 -12.79 -6.42
CA GLY A 106 -11.36 -12.49 -5.17
C GLY A 106 -10.90 -13.37 -4.01
N GLN A 107 -10.73 -14.67 -4.26
CA GLN A 107 -10.23 -15.61 -3.25
C GLN A 107 -8.81 -15.27 -2.83
N LEU A 108 -7.92 -14.99 -3.79
CA LEU A 108 -6.55 -14.58 -3.50
C LEU A 108 -6.51 -13.24 -2.77
N HIS A 109 -7.36 -12.29 -3.16
CA HIS A 109 -7.53 -11.02 -2.46
C HIS A 109 -7.86 -11.21 -0.98
N ASP A 110 -8.85 -12.04 -0.66
CA ASP A 110 -9.28 -12.24 0.73
C ASP A 110 -8.17 -12.85 1.58
N ARG A 111 -7.39 -13.79 1.03
CA ARG A 111 -6.21 -14.37 1.71
C ARG A 111 -5.10 -13.34 1.90
N LEU A 112 -4.83 -12.50 0.90
CA LEU A 112 -3.83 -11.43 0.99
C LEU A 112 -4.24 -10.33 1.96
N MET A 113 -5.54 -10.00 2.05
CA MET A 113 -6.09 -9.07 3.04
C MET A 113 -5.82 -9.59 4.46
N HIS A 114 -6.06 -10.88 4.72
CA HIS A 114 -5.74 -11.49 6.01
C HIS A 114 -4.24 -11.49 6.29
N LEU A 115 -3.42 -11.94 5.34
CA LEU A 115 -1.95 -11.97 5.48
C LEU A 115 -1.37 -10.58 5.75
N GLY A 116 -1.84 -9.55 5.05
CA GLY A 116 -1.35 -8.17 5.18
C GLY A 116 -1.80 -7.45 6.46
N SER A 117 -2.69 -8.06 7.25
CA SER A 117 -3.14 -7.50 8.54
C SER A 117 -2.39 -8.04 9.76
N GLN A 118 -1.50 -9.03 9.56
CA GLN A 118 -0.67 -9.64 10.60
C GLN A 118 0.60 -8.81 10.82
#